data_AF-A0AAU0HBR0-F1
#
_entry.id   AF-A0AAU0HBR0-F1
#
_cell.length_a   1.000
_cell.length_b   1.000
_cell.length_c   1.000
_cell.angle_alpha   90.00
_cell.angle_beta   90.00
_cell.angle_gamma   90.00
#
_symmetry.space_group_name_H-M   'P 1'
#
loop_
_entity.id
_entity.type
_entity.pdbx_description
1 polymer ?
#
loop_
_entity_poly.entity_id
_entity_poly.type
_entity_poly.pdbx_seq_one_letter_code
_entity_poly.pdbx_strand_id
1 'polypeptide(L)'
;MSRLALSGLVLMTGCATIGAEPDVISAMNYLQAPITVSCAQQALLATDGFAVKAAPGQSDGADRLEALFNKDLPVTGIVRTLNDGTGEVSFFVRLDKDATPLDRREANFAVRRADEAVYRACAMDGRTLTDDGNVIIEAE
;
A
#
# COMPACT_ATOMS: atom_id res chain seq x y z
N MET A 1 3.30 18.69 68.67
CA MET A 1 4.21 18.30 67.58
C MET A 1 3.74 16.94 67.06
N SER A 2 2.90 16.92 66.03
CA SER A 2 2.42 15.67 65.42
C SER A 2 2.98 15.57 64.00
N ARG A 3 3.75 14.50 63.75
CA ARG A 3 4.40 14.20 62.47
C ARG A 3 3.36 13.56 61.53
N LEU A 4 3.09 14.20 60.40
CA LEU A 4 2.35 13.61 59.28
C LEU A 4 3.31 12.73 58.48
N ALA A 5 3.02 11.43 58.41
CA ALA A 5 3.67 10.50 57.51
C ALA A 5 3.11 10.70 56.10
N LEU A 6 3.96 11.14 55.16
CA LEU A 6 3.66 11.13 53.73
C LEU A 6 4.03 9.75 53.17
N SER A 7 3.03 8.93 52.89
CA SER A 7 3.18 7.69 52.14
C SER A 7 3.47 8.01 50.67
N GLY A 8 4.68 7.72 50.21
CA GLY A 8 5.09 7.86 48.82
C GLY A 8 4.38 6.84 47.93
N LEU A 9 3.55 7.33 47.02
CA LEU A 9 2.94 6.54 45.96
C LEU A 9 3.99 6.35 44.85
N VAL A 10 4.59 5.17 44.76
CA VAL A 10 5.45 4.79 43.63
C VAL A 10 4.55 4.48 42.44
N LEU A 11 4.43 5.44 41.50
CA LEU A 11 3.88 5.18 40.17
C LEU A 11 4.92 4.43 39.34
N MET A 12 4.79 3.10 39.31
CA MET A 12 5.43 2.26 38.28
C MET A 12 4.74 2.56 36.94
N THR A 13 5.30 3.47 36.15
CA THR A 13 5.00 3.55 34.71
C THR A 13 5.67 2.37 34.02
N GLY A 14 5.02 1.22 34.08
CA GLY A 14 5.30 0.11 33.19
C GLY A 14 4.94 0.53 31.77
N CYS A 15 5.90 1.07 31.03
CA CYS A 15 5.81 1.15 29.57
C CYS A 15 5.85 -0.28 29.05
N ALA A 16 4.67 -0.89 28.90
CA ALA A 16 4.50 -2.11 28.15
C ALA A 16 5.04 -1.84 26.74
N THR A 17 6.21 -2.39 26.43
CA THR A 17 6.73 -2.53 25.08
C THR A 17 5.84 -3.54 24.37
N ILE A 18 4.66 -3.09 23.95
CA ILE A 18 3.89 -3.74 22.91
C ILE A 18 4.74 -3.55 21.66
N GLY A 19 5.42 -4.61 21.23
CA GLY A 19 6.05 -4.68 19.93
C GLY A 19 4.98 -4.31 18.92
N ALA A 20 5.05 -3.09 18.39
CA ALA A 20 4.06 -2.67 17.41
C ALA A 20 4.58 -3.16 16.08
N GLU A 21 3.75 -4.00 15.48
CA GLU A 21 3.94 -4.46 14.12
C GLU A 21 3.93 -3.25 13.18
N PRO A 22 4.69 -3.31 12.07
CA PRO A 22 4.73 -2.22 11.09
C PRO A 22 3.33 -1.97 10.51
N ASP A 23 2.96 -0.70 10.38
CA ASP A 23 1.68 -0.31 9.78
C ASP A 23 1.75 -0.52 8.26
N VAL A 24 0.79 -1.28 7.72
CA VAL A 24 0.64 -1.52 6.28
C VAL A 24 -0.47 -0.64 5.75
N ILE A 25 -0.16 0.16 4.73
CA ILE A 25 -1.15 0.96 4.00
C ILE A 25 -1.44 0.25 2.69
N SER A 26 -2.70 -0.14 2.45
CA SER A 26 -3.21 -0.78 1.23
C SER A 26 -4.49 -0.08 0.82
N ALA A 27 -4.68 0.24 -0.45
CA ALA A 27 -5.83 1.05 -0.87
C ALA A 27 -6.88 0.29 -1.69
N MET A 28 -6.53 -0.69 -2.53
CA MET A 28 -7.57 -1.34 -3.38
C MET A 28 -7.31 -2.83 -3.67
N ASN A 29 -8.41 -3.58 -3.76
CA ASN A 29 -8.48 -4.95 -4.26
C ASN A 29 -9.44 -4.96 -5.45
N TYR A 30 -8.92 -5.10 -6.68
CA TYR A 30 -9.78 -5.15 -7.87
C TYR A 30 -10.08 -6.61 -8.23
N LEU A 31 -11.35 -6.99 -8.32
CA LEU A 31 -11.79 -8.25 -8.93
C LEU A 31 -12.26 -7.95 -10.36
N GLN A 32 -11.34 -7.85 -11.32
CA GLN A 32 -11.71 -7.70 -12.73
C GLN A 32 -10.86 -8.60 -13.64
N ALA A 33 -11.28 -8.69 -14.91
CA ALA A 33 -10.72 -9.51 -15.99
C ALA A 33 -9.18 -9.60 -15.97
N PRO A 34 -8.58 -10.73 -16.41
CA PRO A 34 -7.28 -11.20 -15.96
C PRO A 34 -6.20 -10.11 -15.93
N ILE A 35 -5.91 -9.60 -14.73
CA ILE A 35 -4.76 -8.72 -14.51
C ILE A 35 -3.54 -9.62 -14.44
N THR A 36 -2.67 -9.51 -15.43
CA THR A 36 -1.38 -10.19 -15.44
C THR A 36 -0.33 -9.34 -14.76
N VAL A 37 0.66 -9.98 -14.13
CA VAL A 37 1.79 -9.27 -13.51
C VAL A 37 2.55 -8.41 -14.52
N SER A 38 2.62 -8.83 -15.79
CA SER A 38 3.22 -8.04 -16.86
C SER A 38 2.46 -6.75 -17.16
N CYS A 39 1.12 -6.79 -17.14
CA CYS A 39 0.33 -5.57 -17.36
C CYS A 39 0.51 -4.60 -16.19
N ALA A 40 0.41 -5.09 -14.95
CA ALA A 40 0.62 -4.28 -13.75
C ALA A 40 2.02 -3.63 -13.74
N GLN A 41 3.06 -4.37 -14.16
CA GLN A 41 4.41 -3.84 -14.27
C GLN A 41 4.53 -2.72 -15.30
N GLN A 42 3.97 -2.91 -16.50
CA GLN A 42 4.03 -1.91 -17.55
C GLN A 42 3.25 -0.64 -17.18
N ALA A 43 2.09 -0.79 -16.53
CA ALA A 43 1.27 0.32 -16.06
C ALA A 43 2.02 1.21 -15.07
N LEU A 44 2.74 0.60 -14.11
CA LEU A 44 3.58 1.34 -13.18
C LEU A 44 4.76 2.03 -13.86
N LEU A 45 5.46 1.34 -14.75
CA LEU A 45 6.58 1.92 -15.50
C LEU A 45 6.17 3.11 -16.39
N ALA A 46 4.93 3.11 -16.87
CA ALA A 46 4.37 4.22 -17.64
C ALA A 46 3.91 5.40 -16.77
N THR A 47 3.91 5.25 -15.44
CA THR A 47 3.43 6.27 -14.51
C THR A 47 4.60 7.04 -13.91
N ASP A 48 4.56 8.37 -14.05
CA ASP A 48 5.57 9.25 -13.46
C ASP A 48 5.74 9.02 -11.96
N GLY A 49 6.99 9.01 -11.52
CA GLY A 49 7.36 8.79 -10.12
C GLY A 49 7.63 7.32 -9.78
N PHE A 50 7.23 6.37 -10.62
CA PHE A 50 7.54 4.95 -10.40
C PHE A 50 8.79 4.49 -11.16
N ALA A 51 9.57 3.65 -10.49
CA ALA A 51 10.63 2.85 -11.09
C ALA A 51 10.51 1.41 -10.60
N VAL A 52 10.64 0.41 -11.48
CA VAL A 52 10.61 -0.99 -11.06
C VAL A 52 11.97 -1.41 -10.52
N LYS A 53 11.99 -2.01 -9.33
CA LYS A 53 13.20 -2.37 -8.59
C LYS A 53 13.77 -3.73 -9.04
N ALA A 54 12.91 -4.65 -9.46
CA ALA A 54 13.29 -6.00 -9.88
C ALA A 54 12.25 -6.61 -10.85
N ALA A 55 12.66 -7.65 -11.58
CA ALA A 55 11.72 -8.47 -12.32
C ALA A 55 10.67 -9.08 -11.36
N PRO A 56 9.43 -9.33 -11.82
CA PRO A 56 8.42 -9.94 -10.98
C PRO A 56 8.89 -11.30 -10.44
N GLY A 57 8.59 -11.55 -9.17
CA GLY A 57 8.87 -12.81 -8.49
C GLY A 57 7.58 -13.53 -8.13
N GLN A 58 7.69 -14.66 -7.41
CA GLN A 58 6.55 -15.32 -6.79
C GLN A 58 6.68 -15.29 -5.26
N SER A 59 5.55 -15.10 -4.58
CA SER A 59 5.41 -15.22 -3.13
C SER A 59 4.08 -15.86 -2.83
N ASP A 60 4.07 -16.98 -2.10
CA ASP A 60 2.86 -17.64 -1.59
C ASP A 60 1.78 -17.92 -2.64
N GLY A 61 2.21 -18.33 -3.85
CA GLY A 61 1.30 -18.62 -4.96
C GLY A 61 0.74 -17.40 -5.69
N ALA A 62 1.23 -16.20 -5.37
CA ALA A 62 0.90 -14.95 -6.06
C ALA A 62 2.15 -14.39 -6.77
N ASP A 63 1.93 -13.65 -7.85
CA ASP A 63 3.00 -12.90 -8.49
C ASP A 63 3.26 -11.62 -7.67
N ARG A 64 4.53 -11.33 -7.43
CA ARG A 64 4.98 -10.18 -6.64
C ARG A 64 5.74 -9.21 -7.52
N LEU A 65 5.39 -7.94 -7.39
CA LEU A 65 6.06 -6.83 -8.07
C LEU A 65 6.65 -5.87 -7.05
N GLU A 66 7.87 -5.40 -7.32
CA GLU A 66 8.59 -4.45 -6.49
C GLU A 66 8.88 -3.17 -7.28
N ALA A 67 8.39 -2.04 -6.79
CA ALA A 67 8.62 -0.72 -7.34
C ALA A 67 9.14 0.25 -6.29
N LEU A 68 9.65 1.37 -6.75
CA LEU A 68 10.02 2.54 -5.95
C LEU A 68 9.20 3.71 -6.45
N PHE A 69 8.55 4.42 -5.52
CA PHE A 69 7.92 5.71 -5.78
C PHE A 69 8.85 6.84 -5.35
N ASN A 70 9.00 7.86 -6.19
CA ASN A 70 9.91 8.99 -5.99
C ASN A 70 11.35 8.57 -5.60
N LYS A 71 11.82 7.43 -6.14
CA LYS A 71 13.15 6.81 -5.93
C LYS A 71 13.40 6.18 -4.56
N ASP A 72 12.64 6.55 -3.54
CA ASP A 72 13.01 6.26 -2.16
C ASP A 72 11.95 5.43 -1.42
N LEU A 73 10.70 5.41 -1.89
CA LEU A 73 9.61 4.73 -1.22
C LEU A 73 9.28 3.37 -1.84
N PRO A 74 9.53 2.23 -1.16
CA PRO A 74 9.22 0.91 -1.67
C PRO A 74 7.71 0.68 -1.74
N VAL A 75 7.22 0.35 -2.93
CA VAL A 75 5.83 -0.04 -3.18
C VAL A 75 5.82 -1.50 -3.66
N THR A 76 5.09 -2.34 -2.95
CA THR A 76 4.96 -3.76 -3.28
C THR A 76 3.57 -4.01 -3.87
N GLY A 77 3.53 -4.67 -5.02
CA GLY A 77 2.32 -5.16 -5.66
C GLY A 77 2.20 -6.67 -5.54
N ILE A 78 1.00 -7.17 -5.29
CA ILE A 78 0.67 -8.59 -5.32
C ILE A 78 -0.42 -8.81 -6.34
N VAL A 79 -0.18 -9.72 -7.28
CA VAL A 79 -1.13 -10.11 -8.33
C VAL A 79 -1.51 -11.57 -8.12
N ARG A 80 -2.79 -11.83 -7.85
CA ARG A 80 -3.36 -13.17 -7.67
C ARG A 80 -4.24 -13.50 -8.86
N THR A 81 -3.93 -14.57 -9.57
CA THR A 81 -4.82 -15.11 -10.59
C THR A 81 -5.74 -16.16 -9.97
N LEU A 82 -7.04 -16.05 -10.18
CA LEU A 82 -8.04 -16.99 -9.70
C LEU A 82 -8.32 -18.07 -10.75
N ASN A 83 -8.86 -19.21 -10.32
CA ASN A 83 -9.12 -20.37 -11.18
C ASN A 83 -10.15 -20.10 -12.29
N ASP A 84 -11.00 -19.07 -12.12
CA ASP A 84 -11.99 -18.63 -13.10
C ASP A 84 -11.41 -17.68 -14.17
N GLY A 85 -10.10 -17.42 -14.12
CA GLY A 85 -9.40 -16.52 -15.03
C GLY A 85 -9.51 -15.04 -14.65
N THR A 86 -10.12 -14.69 -13.52
CA THR A 86 -10.06 -13.33 -12.98
C THR A 86 -8.75 -13.09 -12.23
N GLY A 87 -8.36 -11.82 -12.05
CA GLY A 87 -7.16 -11.45 -11.32
C GLY A 87 -7.44 -10.39 -10.26
N GLU A 88 -6.79 -10.50 -9.11
CA GLU A 88 -6.71 -9.47 -8.08
C GLU A 88 -5.33 -8.82 -8.11
N VAL A 89 -5.29 -7.49 -8.02
CA VAL A 89 -4.06 -6.75 -7.74
C VAL A 89 -4.25 -5.91 -6.48
N SER A 90 -3.24 -5.93 -5.61
CA SER A 90 -3.19 -5.10 -4.41
C SER A 90 -1.82 -4.44 -4.31
N PHE A 91 -1.78 -3.13 -4.09
CA PHE A 91 -0.56 -2.40 -3.78
C PHE A 91 -0.51 -1.98 -2.32
N PHE A 92 0.69 -2.04 -1.74
CA PHE A 92 0.92 -1.57 -0.39
C PHE A 92 2.33 -1.02 -0.17
N VAL A 93 2.43 -0.20 0.86
CA VAL A 93 3.69 0.31 1.40
C VAL A 93 3.76 -0.11 2.87
N ARG A 94 4.92 -0.60 3.29
CA ARG A 94 5.21 -0.87 4.69
C ARG A 94 5.95 0.33 5.26
N LEU A 95 5.39 0.93 6.29
CA LEU A 95 6.00 2.06 6.98
C LEU A 95 6.61 1.62 8.31
N ASP A 96 7.66 2.33 8.71
CA ASP A 96 8.19 2.21 10.06
C ASP A 96 7.17 2.70 11.08
N LYS A 97 7.24 2.15 12.30
CA LYS A 97 6.29 2.47 13.37
C LYS A 97 6.23 3.98 13.68
N ASP A 98 7.38 4.63 13.62
CA ASP A 98 7.58 6.06 13.88
C ASP A 98 7.44 6.92 12.61
N ALA A 99 6.95 6.35 11.51
CA ALA A 99 6.66 7.07 10.28
C ALA A 99 5.77 8.29 10.55
N THR A 100 6.24 9.43 10.06
CA THR A 100 5.60 10.72 10.27
C THR A 100 4.25 10.79 9.54
N PRO A 101 3.39 11.74 9.90
CA PRO A 101 2.17 11.99 9.12
C PRO A 101 2.45 12.32 7.65
N LEU A 102 3.64 12.85 7.32
CA LEU A 102 4.04 13.12 5.95
C LEU A 102 4.36 11.83 5.19
N ASP A 103 5.13 10.93 5.79
CA ASP A 103 5.46 9.62 5.21
C ASP A 103 4.20 8.80 4.92
N ARG A 104 3.23 8.85 5.85
CA ARG A 104 1.92 8.21 5.69
C ARG A 104 1.12 8.81 4.53
N ARG A 105 1.19 10.13 4.32
CA ARG A 105 0.53 10.79 3.18
C ARG A 105 1.20 10.42 1.86
N GLU A 106 2.53 10.38 1.83
CA GLU A 106 3.28 10.00 0.63
C GLU A 106 3.04 8.53 0.26
N ALA A 107 3.02 7.63 1.24
CA ALA A 107 2.65 6.22 1.04
C ALA A 107 1.23 6.05 0.52
N ASN A 108 0.25 6.73 1.12
CA ASN A 108 -1.12 6.72 0.60
C ASN A 108 -1.20 7.24 -0.84
N PHE A 109 -0.47 8.31 -1.15
CA PHE A 109 -0.43 8.85 -2.51
C PHE A 109 0.18 7.85 -3.49
N ALA A 110 1.29 7.23 -3.13
CA ALA A 110 1.97 6.22 -3.94
C ALA A 110 1.06 5.01 -4.20
N VAL A 111 0.46 4.43 -3.16
CA VAL A 111 -0.44 3.28 -3.30
C VAL A 111 -1.63 3.62 -4.21
N ARG A 112 -2.31 4.74 -3.97
CA ARG A 112 -3.43 5.18 -4.82
C ARG A 112 -3.01 5.39 -6.27
N ARG A 113 -1.83 5.97 -6.51
CA ARG A 113 -1.31 6.16 -7.87
C ARG A 113 -0.98 4.85 -8.56
N ALA A 114 -0.44 3.88 -7.83
CA ALA A 114 -0.18 2.53 -8.35
C ALA A 114 -1.49 1.82 -8.72
N ASP A 115 -2.47 1.83 -7.82
CA ASP A 115 -3.80 1.27 -8.06
C ASP A 115 -4.47 1.90 -9.28
N GLU A 116 -4.48 3.24 -9.37
CA GLU A 116 -5.07 3.97 -10.49
C GLU A 116 -4.37 3.67 -11.82
N ALA A 117 -3.04 3.55 -11.82
CA ALA A 117 -2.27 3.22 -13.02
C ALA A 117 -2.66 1.84 -13.55
N VAL A 118 -2.68 0.83 -12.68
CA VAL A 118 -3.04 -0.53 -13.08
C VAL A 118 -4.50 -0.63 -13.48
N TYR A 119 -5.41 0.02 -12.76
CA TYR A 119 -6.82 0.06 -13.12
C TYR A 119 -7.01 0.63 -14.52
N ARG A 120 -6.43 1.81 -14.82
CA ARG A 120 -6.56 2.46 -16.13
C ARG A 120 -5.95 1.65 -17.28
N ALA A 121 -4.85 0.93 -17.03
CA ALA A 121 -4.12 0.21 -18.07
C ALA A 121 -4.58 -1.22 -18.28
N CYS A 122 -5.09 -1.88 -17.23
CA CYS A 122 -5.29 -3.33 -17.20
C CYS A 122 -6.75 -3.77 -17.02
N ALA A 123 -7.67 -2.88 -16.61
CA ALA A 123 -9.09 -3.20 -16.63
C ALA A 123 -9.58 -3.28 -18.09
N MET A 124 -10.30 -4.34 -18.46
CA MET A 124 -10.79 -4.58 -19.84
C MET A 124 -11.75 -3.51 -20.38
N ASP A 125 -12.16 -2.53 -19.58
CA ASP A 125 -12.93 -1.40 -20.11
C ASP A 125 -11.97 -0.31 -20.59
N GLY A 126 -11.17 -0.63 -21.63
CA GLY A 126 -10.28 0.27 -22.37
C GLY A 126 -10.99 1.46 -23.05
N ARG A 127 -12.05 1.97 -22.43
CA ARG A 127 -12.51 3.34 -22.58
C ARG A 127 -11.49 4.22 -21.89
N THR A 128 -10.61 4.77 -22.72
CA THR A 128 -10.10 6.14 -22.56
C THR A 128 -11.06 6.95 -21.68
N LEU A 129 -10.59 7.37 -20.51
CA LEU A 129 -11.14 8.52 -19.78
C LEU A 129 -10.83 9.79 -20.60
N THR A 130 -11.33 9.83 -21.82
CA THR A 130 -11.62 11.07 -22.53
C THR A 130 -13.08 11.35 -22.24
N ASP A 131 -13.29 12.44 -21.51
CA ASP A 131 -14.57 13.06 -21.13
C ASP A 131 -15.01 12.80 -19.68
N ASP A 132 -14.62 13.75 -18.81
CA ASP A 132 -15.43 14.35 -17.74
C ASP A 132 -16.16 13.45 -16.73
N GLY A 133 -15.49 12.43 -16.17
CA GLY A 133 -16.03 11.62 -15.09
C GLY A 133 -15.17 11.63 -13.83
N ASN A 134 -15.55 12.42 -12.82
CA ASN A 134 -15.01 12.31 -11.45
C ASN A 134 -15.13 10.87 -10.95
N VAL A 135 -14.00 10.18 -10.79
CA VAL A 135 -13.94 8.92 -10.05
C VAL A 135 -13.86 9.28 -8.56
N ILE A 136 -14.94 9.04 -7.83
CA ILE A 136 -14.95 9.14 -6.36
C ILE A 136 -14.16 7.93 -5.84
N ILE A 137 -12.94 8.18 -5.37
CA ILE A 137 -12.20 7.25 -4.53
C ILE A 137 -12.74 7.48 -3.12
N GLU A 138 -13.72 6.69 -2.70
CA GLU A 138 -14.17 6.67 -1.31
C GLU A 138 -13.09 5.98 -0.48
N ALA A 139 -12.39 6.78 0.34
CA ALA A 139 -11.61 6.25 1.44
C ALA A 139 -12.58 6.07 2.61
N GLU A 140 -12.84 4.82 3.01
CA GLU A 140 -13.40 4.50 4.33
C GLU A 140 -12.34 4.71 5.43
#